data_AF-A0A969ZW05-F1
#
_entry.id   AF-A0A969ZW05-F1
#
_cell.length_a   1.000
_cell.length_b   1.000
_cell.length_c   1.000
_cell.angle_alpha   90.00
_cell.angle_beta   90.00
_cell.angle_gamma   90.00
#
_symmetry.space_group_name_H-M   'P 1'
#
loop_
_entity.id
_entity.type
_entity.pdbx_description
1 polymer ?
#
loop_
_entity_poly.entity_id
_entity_poly.type
_entity_poly.pdbx_seq_one_letter_code
_entity_poly.pdbx_strand_id
1 'polypeptide(L)'
;MVVGYTKLIPYIWYAIVAVLMVPLMIYGVIPRVGPLKKAYQRVEEKGLLFPEELAESSAELDEARERILSKVDPKLRNFLIPMLVVVAVTLVTEDLVPGVILGILTCFIMYIPAKVMTIKEFIDNFFDGMKDMIFIATFIMMAFIFVEIENGLGFSDYVIETVKPYMIGGLIPVITFIVVGLMSFAGMDFWAVMILFFPIVVPLSEYFGINLYLAMGSIVSGATFGGHACFFSDQMLMSSASVQIRATDEAVALLPYAVMAAVVTAVLYLIFGFVI
;
A
#
# COMPACT_ATOMS: atom_id res chain seq x y z
N MET A 1 17.79 11.13 6.22
CA MET A 1 16.63 10.50 5.56
C MET A 1 15.80 9.68 6.55
N VAL A 2 16.41 8.74 7.30
CA VAL A 2 15.73 7.87 8.30
C VAL A 2 14.95 8.66 9.38
N VAL A 3 15.50 9.76 9.91
CA VAL A 3 14.84 10.60 10.92
C VAL A 3 13.56 11.29 10.41
N GLY A 4 13.47 11.56 9.11
CA GLY A 4 12.26 12.13 8.50
C GLY A 4 11.14 11.09 8.45
N TYR A 5 11.46 9.87 8.03
CA TYR A 5 10.51 8.75 8.00
C TYR A 5 9.97 8.39 9.38
N THR A 6 10.83 8.34 10.41
CA THR A 6 10.37 8.03 11.79
C THR A 6 9.43 9.07 12.35
N LYS A 7 9.55 10.33 11.93
CA LYS A 7 8.62 11.42 12.29
C LYS A 7 7.35 11.42 11.47
N LEU A 8 7.37 10.88 10.25
CA LEU A 8 6.21 10.78 9.37
C LEU A 8 5.28 9.64 9.76
N ILE A 9 5.82 8.48 10.13
CA ILE A 9 5.06 7.25 10.44
C ILE A 9 3.87 7.49 11.39
N PRO A 10 4.00 8.25 12.50
CA PRO A 10 2.90 8.52 13.40
C PRO A 10 1.71 9.26 12.78
N TYR A 11 1.92 9.96 11.66
CA TYR A 11 0.90 10.74 10.96
C TYR A 11 0.25 9.98 9.80
N ILE A 12 0.64 8.72 9.53
CA ILE A 12 0.00 7.87 8.52
C ILE A 12 -1.25 7.21 9.14
N TRP A 13 -2.22 8.04 9.54
CA TRP A 13 -3.35 7.62 10.35
C TRP A 13 -4.28 6.62 9.67
N TYR A 14 -4.43 6.68 8.34
CA TYR A 14 -5.28 5.70 7.66
C TYR A 14 -4.74 4.28 7.85
N ALA A 15 -3.44 4.07 7.66
CA ALA A 15 -2.82 2.76 7.84
C ALA A 15 -2.98 2.26 9.29
N ILE A 16 -2.76 3.14 10.27
CA ILE A 16 -2.91 2.80 11.70
C ILE A 16 -4.36 2.43 12.01
N VAL A 17 -5.33 3.24 11.58
CA VAL A 17 -6.76 2.98 11.81
C VAL A 17 -7.20 1.69 11.12
N ALA A 18 -6.79 1.46 9.88
CA ALA A 18 -7.12 0.24 9.13
C ALA A 18 -6.58 -1.02 9.82
N VAL A 19 -5.32 -0.99 10.30
CA VAL A 19 -4.72 -2.10 11.06
C VAL A 19 -5.45 -2.33 12.38
N LEU A 20 -5.81 -1.27 13.10
CA LEU A 20 -6.57 -1.38 14.36
C LEU A 20 -8.01 -1.87 14.17
N MET A 21 -8.62 -1.64 13.01
CA MET A 21 -9.96 -2.16 12.72
C MET A 21 -10.00 -3.68 12.66
N VAL A 22 -8.91 -4.34 12.27
CA VAL A 22 -8.84 -5.82 12.19
C VAL A 22 -9.09 -6.49 13.54
N PRO A 23 -8.33 -6.23 14.62
CA PRO A 23 -8.61 -6.82 15.93
C PRO A 23 -9.98 -6.38 16.47
N LEU A 24 -10.41 -5.14 16.23
CA LEU A 24 -11.75 -4.68 16.66
C LEU A 24 -12.89 -5.45 15.99
N MET A 25 -12.72 -5.85 14.73
CA MET A 25 -13.66 -6.73 14.03
C MET A 25 -13.64 -8.16 14.61
N ILE A 26 -12.45 -8.68 14.94
CA ILE A 26 -12.29 -10.01 15.55
C ILE A 26 -12.97 -10.07 16.92
N TYR A 27 -12.83 -9.03 17.75
CA TYR A 27 -13.50 -8.94 19.05
C TYR A 27 -15.00 -8.62 18.96
N GLY A 28 -15.55 -8.43 17.76
CA GLY A 28 -16.98 -8.20 17.54
C GLY A 28 -17.46 -6.77 17.87
N VAL A 29 -16.55 -5.81 18.05
CA VAL A 29 -16.89 -4.40 18.28
C VAL A 29 -17.45 -3.76 17.01
N ILE A 30 -16.86 -4.10 15.86
CA ILE A 30 -17.33 -3.63 14.55
C ILE A 30 -18.26 -4.68 13.96
N PRO A 31 -19.53 -4.34 13.65
CA PRO A 31 -20.47 -5.30 13.10
C PRO A 31 -20.05 -5.78 11.71
N ARG A 32 -20.33 -7.05 11.43
CA ARG A 32 -20.18 -7.64 10.10
C ARG A 32 -21.25 -7.04 9.18
N VAL A 33 -20.85 -6.32 8.14
CA VAL A 33 -21.76 -5.62 7.23
C VAL A 33 -21.60 -6.11 5.79
N GLY A 34 -22.65 -5.92 5.00
CA GLY A 34 -22.62 -6.16 3.55
C GLY A 34 -22.33 -7.61 3.15
N PRO A 35 -21.52 -7.83 2.10
CA PRO A 35 -21.19 -9.17 1.60
C PRO A 35 -20.50 -10.06 2.64
N LEU A 36 -19.70 -9.47 3.53
CA LEU A 36 -19.00 -10.23 4.57
C LEU A 36 -19.99 -10.93 5.51
N LYS A 37 -21.07 -10.25 5.91
CA LYS A 37 -22.13 -10.86 6.73
C LYS A 37 -22.76 -12.08 6.04
N LYS A 38 -23.02 -11.97 4.74
CA LYS A 38 -23.59 -13.08 3.93
C LYS A 38 -22.62 -14.26 3.82
N ALA A 39 -21.33 -13.99 3.71
CA ALA A 39 -20.30 -15.03 3.69
C ALA A 39 -20.27 -15.81 5.01
N TYR A 40 -20.33 -15.11 6.16
CA TYR A 40 -20.40 -15.77 7.47
C TYR A 40 -21.68 -16.61 7.64
N GLN A 41 -22.83 -16.09 7.23
CA GLN A 41 -24.09 -16.84 7.26
C GLN A 41 -24.03 -18.10 6.38
N ARG A 42 -23.42 -18.02 5.19
CA ARG A 42 -23.21 -19.19 4.32
C ARG A 42 -22.39 -20.28 5.02
N VAL A 43 -21.32 -19.90 5.70
CA VAL A 43 -20.46 -20.87 6.42
C VAL A 43 -21.22 -21.48 7.59
N GLU A 44 -21.98 -20.68 8.36
CA GLU A 44 -22.76 -21.17 9.51
C GLU A 44 -23.94 -22.08 9.09
N GLU A 45 -24.64 -21.75 8.00
CA GLU A 45 -25.82 -22.49 7.55
C GLU A 45 -25.50 -23.70 6.68
N LYS A 46 -24.51 -23.57 5.79
CA LYS A 46 -24.21 -24.57 4.74
C LYS A 46 -22.84 -25.25 4.90
N GLY A 47 -21.97 -24.73 5.77
CA GLY A 47 -20.59 -25.22 5.88
C GLY A 47 -19.70 -24.92 4.66
N LEU A 48 -20.17 -24.11 3.70
CA LEU A 48 -19.48 -23.84 2.44
C LEU A 48 -18.60 -22.59 2.56
N LEU A 49 -17.28 -22.77 2.42
CA LEU A 49 -16.30 -21.70 2.51
C LEU A 49 -16.33 -20.76 1.30
N PHE A 50 -16.58 -21.29 0.10
CA PHE A 50 -16.62 -20.51 -1.15
C PHE A 50 -18.04 -20.45 -1.74
N PRO A 51 -18.41 -19.36 -2.45
CA PRO A 51 -19.52 -19.38 -3.41
C PRO A 51 -19.29 -20.44 -4.49
N GLU A 52 -20.35 -21.08 -4.98
CA GLU A 52 -20.25 -22.10 -6.04
C GLU A 52 -19.59 -21.55 -7.32
N GLU A 53 -19.84 -20.30 -7.68
CA GLU A 53 -19.21 -19.61 -8.82
C GLU A 53 -17.69 -19.45 -8.72
N LEU A 54 -17.14 -19.52 -7.50
CA LEU A 54 -15.72 -19.33 -7.21
C LEU A 54 -14.97 -20.65 -7.07
N ALA A 55 -15.69 -21.78 -7.00
CA ALA A 55 -15.11 -23.11 -6.81
C ALA A 55 -14.19 -23.53 -7.98
N GLU A 56 -14.53 -23.15 -9.21
CA GLU A 56 -13.70 -23.44 -10.39
C GLU A 56 -12.41 -22.62 -10.41
N SER A 57 -12.49 -21.31 -10.11
CA SER A 57 -11.30 -20.44 -10.03
C SER A 57 -10.36 -20.86 -8.90
N SER A 58 -10.90 -21.28 -7.76
CA SER A 58 -10.08 -21.86 -6.69
C SER A 58 -9.42 -23.16 -7.11
N ALA A 59 -10.11 -24.02 -7.88
CA ALA A 59 -9.56 -25.29 -8.36
C ALA A 59 -8.38 -25.08 -9.33
N GLU A 60 -8.46 -24.12 -10.25
CA GLU A 60 -7.33 -23.79 -11.14
C GLU A 60 -6.10 -23.28 -10.37
N LEU A 61 -6.31 -22.43 -9.37
CA LEU A 61 -5.25 -21.93 -8.49
C LEU A 61 -4.66 -23.05 -7.62
N ASP A 62 -5.50 -23.94 -7.11
CA ASP A 62 -5.07 -25.11 -6.35
C ASP A 62 -4.26 -26.09 -7.22
N GLU A 63 -4.65 -26.33 -8.47
CA GLU A 63 -3.84 -27.11 -9.42
C GLU A 63 -2.48 -26.47 -9.69
N ALA A 64 -2.44 -25.14 -9.90
CA ALA A 64 -1.19 -24.42 -10.09
C ALA A 64 -0.28 -24.52 -8.86
N ARG A 65 -0.86 -24.39 -7.66
CA ARG A 65 -0.18 -24.60 -6.38
C ARG A 65 0.31 -26.04 -6.23
N GLU A 66 -0.50 -27.05 -6.53
CA GLU A 66 -0.10 -28.46 -6.48
C GLU A 66 1.04 -28.79 -7.44
N ARG A 67 1.09 -28.18 -8.63
CA ARG A 67 2.23 -28.30 -9.55
C ARG A 67 3.54 -27.74 -8.99
N ILE A 68 3.47 -26.75 -8.10
CA ILE A 68 4.64 -26.19 -7.40
C ILE A 68 5.00 -27.08 -6.21
N LEU A 69 4.00 -27.44 -5.40
CA LEU A 69 4.17 -28.28 -4.20
C LEU A 69 4.65 -29.69 -4.53
N SER A 70 4.30 -30.23 -5.68
CA SER A 70 4.79 -31.54 -6.17
C SER A 70 6.28 -31.53 -6.50
N LYS A 71 6.88 -30.36 -6.71
CA LYS A 71 8.31 -30.21 -7.00
C LYS A 71 9.13 -29.79 -5.79
N VAL A 72 8.51 -29.07 -4.84
CA VAL A 72 9.22 -28.43 -3.72
C VAL A 72 8.37 -28.46 -2.45
N ASP A 73 8.98 -28.92 -1.36
CA ASP A 73 8.40 -28.82 -0.02
C ASP A 73 8.48 -27.37 0.50
N PRO A 74 7.34 -26.65 0.66
CA PRO A 74 7.32 -25.23 1.00
C PRO A 74 7.68 -25.05 2.48
N LYS A 75 8.94 -24.76 2.76
CA LYS A 75 9.38 -24.46 4.12
C LYS A 75 9.23 -22.98 4.40
N LEU A 76 8.46 -22.62 5.42
CA LEU A 76 8.32 -21.24 5.90
C LEU A 76 9.68 -20.54 6.12
N ARG A 77 10.69 -21.33 6.51
CA ARG A 77 12.09 -20.90 6.65
C ARG A 77 12.67 -20.27 5.37
N ASN A 78 12.29 -20.77 4.20
CA ASN A 78 12.78 -20.29 2.91
C ASN A 78 12.34 -18.85 2.63
N PHE A 79 11.22 -18.41 3.20
CA PHE A 79 10.76 -17.02 3.13
C PHE A 79 11.27 -16.17 4.31
N LEU A 80 11.15 -16.70 5.54
CA LEU A 80 11.47 -15.93 6.75
C LEU A 80 12.95 -15.60 6.88
N ILE A 81 13.86 -16.52 6.55
CA ILE A 81 15.30 -16.27 6.73
C ILE A 81 15.78 -15.13 5.83
N PRO A 82 15.55 -15.15 4.50
CA PRO A 82 15.96 -14.03 3.66
C PRO A 82 15.35 -12.70 4.10
N MET A 83 14.08 -12.69 4.50
CA MET A 83 13.41 -11.48 4.98
C MET A 83 14.05 -10.93 6.26
N LEU A 84 14.37 -11.80 7.22
CA LEU A 84 15.08 -11.41 8.45
C LEU A 84 16.48 -10.87 8.15
N VAL A 85 17.18 -11.43 7.17
CA VAL A 85 18.49 -10.91 6.73
C VAL A 85 18.36 -9.52 6.15
N VAL A 86 17.38 -9.28 5.26
CA VAL A 86 17.12 -7.94 4.72
C VAL A 86 16.87 -6.95 5.85
N VAL A 87 15.94 -7.25 6.77
CA VAL A 87 15.62 -6.37 7.88
C VAL A 87 16.81 -6.13 8.80
N ALA A 88 17.52 -7.18 9.22
CA ALA A 88 18.66 -7.07 10.13
C ALA A 88 19.80 -6.25 9.51
N VAL A 89 20.14 -6.52 8.25
CA VAL A 89 21.19 -5.78 7.55
C VAL A 89 20.77 -4.34 7.38
N THR A 90 19.56 -4.06 6.89
CA THR A 90 19.08 -2.69 6.70
C THR A 90 19.05 -1.89 8.01
N LEU A 91 18.73 -2.50 9.14
CA LEU A 91 18.78 -1.85 10.45
C LEU A 91 20.22 -1.53 10.90
N VAL A 92 21.20 -2.38 10.53
CA VAL A 92 22.62 -2.19 10.89
C VAL A 92 23.30 -1.19 9.96
N THR A 93 23.02 -1.25 8.66
CA THR A 93 23.66 -0.41 7.64
C THR A 93 22.94 0.92 7.43
N GLU A 94 21.74 1.09 8.00
CA GLU A 94 20.81 2.21 7.74
C GLU A 94 20.51 2.42 6.24
N ASP A 95 20.74 1.37 5.42
CA ASP A 95 20.62 1.39 3.98
C ASP A 95 19.93 0.10 3.51
N LEU A 96 18.89 0.27 2.68
CA LEU A 96 18.12 -0.83 2.12
C LEU A 96 18.93 -1.62 1.08
N VAL A 97 19.80 -0.96 0.31
CA VAL A 97 20.55 -1.56 -0.80
C VAL A 97 21.39 -2.77 -0.37
N PRO A 98 22.28 -2.68 0.63
CA PRO A 98 23.04 -3.83 1.10
C PRO A 98 22.14 -4.92 1.72
N GLY A 99 21.02 -4.53 2.34
CA GLY A 99 20.03 -5.47 2.87
C GLY A 99 19.41 -6.34 1.79
N VAL A 100 18.95 -5.72 0.70
CA VAL A 100 18.37 -6.44 -0.45
C VAL A 100 19.42 -7.33 -1.13
N ILE A 101 20.65 -6.84 -1.34
CA ILE A 101 21.73 -7.63 -1.95
C ILE A 101 22.03 -8.88 -1.11
N LEU A 102 22.20 -8.73 0.20
CA LEU A 102 22.45 -9.87 1.11
C LEU A 102 21.24 -10.80 1.23
N GLY A 103 20.02 -10.27 1.15
CA GLY A 103 18.79 -11.06 1.07
C GLY A 103 18.75 -11.95 -0.17
N ILE A 104 19.05 -11.39 -1.35
CA ILE A 104 19.11 -12.14 -2.62
C ILE A 104 20.21 -13.21 -2.56
N LEU A 105 21.38 -12.87 -2.00
CA LEU A 105 22.45 -13.86 -1.78
C LEU A 105 22.02 -14.99 -0.83
N THR A 106 21.26 -14.65 0.21
CA THR A 106 20.71 -15.65 1.13
C THR A 106 19.73 -16.57 0.42
N CYS A 107 18.84 -16.04 -0.43
CA CYS A 107 17.97 -16.85 -1.29
C CYS A 107 18.79 -17.77 -2.20
N PHE A 108 19.85 -17.27 -2.82
CA PHE A 108 20.73 -18.07 -3.68
C PHE A 108 21.35 -19.26 -2.92
N ILE A 109 21.91 -19.00 -1.74
CA ILE A 109 22.55 -20.03 -0.89
C ILE A 109 21.52 -21.02 -0.34
N MET A 110 20.27 -20.62 -0.10
CA MET A 110 19.24 -21.51 0.41
C MET A 110 18.57 -22.34 -0.69
N TYR A 111 18.25 -21.73 -1.83
CA TYR A 111 17.37 -22.32 -2.85
C TYR A 111 18.11 -23.30 -3.77
N ILE A 112 19.38 -23.02 -4.10
CA ILE A 112 20.19 -23.87 -4.99
C ILE A 112 20.53 -25.22 -4.33
N PRO A 113 21.06 -25.28 -3.09
CA PRO A 113 21.36 -26.57 -2.44
C PRO A 113 20.11 -27.34 -2.03
N ALA A 114 19.02 -26.63 -1.73
CA ALA A 114 17.72 -27.25 -1.45
C ALA A 114 17.01 -27.76 -2.72
N LYS A 115 17.61 -27.58 -3.91
CA LYS A 115 17.07 -27.97 -5.22
C LYS A 115 15.64 -27.46 -5.47
N VAL A 116 15.35 -26.28 -4.91
CA VAL A 116 14.06 -25.59 -5.11
C VAL A 116 13.95 -25.09 -6.55
N MET A 117 15.07 -24.60 -7.09
CA MET A 117 15.19 -24.10 -8.46
C MET A 117 16.63 -24.27 -8.95
N THR A 118 16.80 -24.29 -10.27
CA THR A 118 18.12 -24.30 -10.92
C THR A 118 18.77 -22.91 -10.88
N ILE A 119 20.09 -22.86 -11.08
CA ILE A 119 20.82 -21.58 -11.16
C ILE A 119 20.28 -20.71 -12.30
N LYS A 120 19.91 -21.34 -13.43
CA LYS A 120 19.32 -20.64 -14.57
C LYS A 120 17.99 -20.00 -14.18
N GLU A 121 17.08 -20.77 -13.59
CA GLU A 121 15.79 -20.25 -13.12
C GLU A 121 15.97 -19.15 -12.07
N PHE A 122 16.96 -19.26 -11.18
CA PHE A 122 17.24 -18.20 -10.21
C PHE A 122 17.66 -16.89 -10.89
N ILE A 123 18.55 -16.97 -11.89
CA ILE A 123 19.01 -15.80 -12.64
C ILE A 123 17.86 -15.21 -13.48
N ASP A 124 17.07 -16.05 -14.14
CA ASP A 124 15.90 -15.63 -14.92
C ASP A 124 14.90 -14.88 -14.02
N ASN A 125 14.56 -15.44 -12.84
CA ASN A 125 13.68 -14.79 -11.85
C ASN A 125 14.26 -13.47 -11.32
N PHE A 126 15.59 -13.39 -11.12
CA PHE A 126 16.24 -12.14 -10.72
C PHE A 126 16.08 -11.05 -11.79
N PHE A 127 16.27 -11.38 -13.07
CA PHE A 127 16.06 -10.43 -14.16
C PHE A 127 14.60 -10.06 -14.37
N ASP A 128 13.67 -11.00 -14.18
CA ASP A 128 12.25 -10.69 -14.26
C ASP A 128 11.83 -9.69 -13.17
N GLY A 129 12.30 -9.88 -11.93
CA GLY A 129 12.12 -8.88 -10.87
C GLY A 129 12.72 -7.51 -11.20
N MET A 130 13.87 -7.47 -11.88
CA MET A 130 14.43 -6.20 -12.37
C MET A 130 13.54 -5.53 -13.45
N LYS A 131 12.97 -6.32 -14.37
CA LYS A 131 12.08 -5.80 -15.42
C LYS A 131 10.83 -5.18 -14.82
N ASP A 132 10.26 -5.82 -13.80
CA ASP A 132 9.06 -5.32 -13.11
C ASP A 132 9.30 -3.94 -12.47
N MET A 133 10.54 -3.64 -12.05
CA MET A 133 10.90 -2.35 -11.45
C MET A 133 11.20 -1.23 -12.45
N ILE A 134 11.31 -1.52 -13.76
CA ILE A 134 11.64 -0.51 -14.78
C ILE A 134 10.57 0.61 -14.83
N PHE A 135 9.30 0.24 -14.68
CA PHE A 135 8.19 1.19 -14.67
C PHE A 135 8.36 2.22 -13.57
N ILE A 136 8.61 1.76 -12.33
CA ILE A 136 8.79 2.62 -11.16
C ILE A 136 10.00 3.54 -11.36
N ALA A 137 11.12 3.02 -11.86
CA ALA A 137 12.32 3.81 -12.10
C ALA A 137 12.08 4.93 -13.14
N THR A 138 11.37 4.62 -14.23
CA THR A 138 11.02 5.61 -15.26
C THR A 138 10.04 6.65 -14.73
N PHE A 139 9.07 6.23 -13.91
CA PHE A 139 8.11 7.13 -13.29
C PHE A 139 8.78 8.13 -12.34
N ILE A 140 9.68 7.65 -11.46
CA ILE A 140 10.45 8.51 -10.55
C ILE A 140 11.28 9.54 -11.32
N MET A 141 11.94 9.13 -12.41
CA MET A 141 12.68 10.04 -13.27
C MET A 141 11.78 11.11 -13.90
N MET A 142 10.62 10.73 -14.42
CA MET A 142 9.66 11.68 -14.98
C MET A 142 9.14 12.65 -13.90
N ALA A 143 8.94 12.17 -12.68
CA ALA A 143 8.54 13.01 -11.57
C ALA A 143 9.58 14.05 -11.19
N PHE A 144 10.88 13.70 -11.19
CA PHE A 144 11.93 14.70 -10.96
C PHE A 144 11.92 15.78 -12.04
N ILE A 145 11.75 15.40 -13.31
CA ILE A 145 11.60 16.37 -14.42
C ILE A 145 10.37 17.25 -14.20
N PHE A 146 9.24 16.68 -13.79
CA PHE A 146 8.03 17.42 -13.48
C PHE A 146 8.25 18.44 -12.36
N VAL A 147 8.92 18.05 -11.27
CA VAL A 147 9.27 18.95 -10.16
C VAL A 147 10.18 20.10 -10.63
N GLU A 148 11.15 19.83 -11.51
CA GLU A 148 11.99 20.89 -12.08
C GLU A 148 11.18 21.88 -12.94
N ILE A 149 10.24 21.38 -13.74
CA ILE A 149 9.34 22.23 -14.54
C ILE A 149 8.42 23.05 -13.62
N GLU A 150 7.87 22.44 -12.57
CA GLU A 150 7.03 23.09 -11.57
C GLU A 150 7.77 24.27 -10.92
N ASN A 151 8.99 24.02 -10.45
CA ASN A 151 9.86 25.04 -9.87
C ASN A 151 10.21 26.14 -10.88
N GLY A 152 10.48 25.78 -12.15
CA GLY A 152 10.79 26.73 -13.21
C GLY A 152 9.63 27.64 -13.63
N LEU A 153 8.39 27.16 -13.48
CA LEU A 153 7.17 27.93 -13.77
C LEU A 153 6.71 28.81 -12.60
N GLY A 154 7.30 28.66 -11.40
CA GLY A 154 6.76 29.28 -10.19
C GLY A 154 5.37 28.75 -9.84
N PHE A 155 5.09 27.49 -10.16
CA PHE A 155 3.75 26.92 -10.01
C PHE A 155 3.31 26.87 -8.54
N SER A 156 4.23 26.59 -7.62
CA SER A 156 3.94 26.61 -6.18
C SER A 156 3.43 27.99 -5.72
N ASP A 157 4.05 29.08 -6.19
CA ASP A 157 3.60 30.45 -5.89
C ASP A 157 2.21 30.73 -6.51
N TYR A 158 1.98 30.30 -7.75
CA TYR A 158 0.69 30.43 -8.42
C TYR A 158 -0.43 29.69 -7.66
N VAL A 159 -0.18 28.47 -7.21
CA VAL A 159 -1.14 27.68 -6.42
C VAL A 159 -1.42 28.38 -5.09
N ILE A 160 -0.37 28.84 -4.38
CA ILE A 160 -0.53 29.57 -3.13
C ILE A 160 -1.40 30.81 -3.33
N GLU A 161 -1.10 31.67 -4.31
CA GLU A 161 -1.86 32.90 -4.56
C GLU A 161 -3.33 32.62 -4.92
N THR A 162 -3.57 31.58 -5.72
CA THR A 162 -4.92 31.19 -6.15
C THR A 162 -5.74 30.60 -4.99
N VAL A 163 -5.11 29.81 -4.12
CA VAL A 163 -5.77 29.06 -3.05
C VAL A 163 -5.90 29.89 -1.77
N LYS A 164 -4.99 30.83 -1.52
CA LYS A 164 -4.98 31.72 -0.35
C LYS A 164 -6.32 32.38 0.00
N PRO A 165 -7.10 32.94 -0.95
CA PRO A 165 -8.38 33.57 -0.60
C PRO A 165 -9.48 32.57 -0.20
N TYR A 166 -9.35 31.30 -0.56
CA TYR A 166 -10.39 30.28 -0.36
C TYR A 166 -10.06 29.24 0.71
N MET A 167 -8.81 29.20 1.18
CA MET A 167 -8.33 28.11 2.04
C MET A 167 -7.92 28.60 3.43
N ILE A 168 -8.41 27.88 4.43
CA ILE A 168 -7.94 27.97 5.81
C ILE A 168 -6.85 26.92 5.97
N GLY A 169 -5.66 27.29 6.44
CA GLY A 169 -4.49 26.40 6.51
C GLY A 169 -4.80 25.04 7.15
N GLY A 170 -5.57 25.02 8.24
CA GLY A 170 -5.91 23.77 8.94
C GLY A 170 -6.77 22.77 8.16
N LEU A 171 -7.35 23.17 7.02
CA LEU A 171 -8.07 22.27 6.12
C LEU A 171 -7.16 21.55 5.12
N ILE A 172 -5.91 21.98 4.95
CA ILE A 172 -4.97 21.41 3.98
C ILE A 172 -4.82 19.89 4.16
N PRO A 173 -4.59 19.34 5.37
CA PRO A 173 -4.39 17.90 5.53
C PRO A 173 -5.63 17.08 5.16
N VAL A 174 -6.83 17.53 5.57
CA VAL A 174 -8.07 16.79 5.28
C VAL A 174 -8.46 16.86 3.81
N ILE A 175 -8.30 18.02 3.16
CA ILE A 175 -8.56 18.18 1.72
C ILE A 175 -7.59 17.31 0.93
N THR A 176 -6.31 17.35 1.30
CA THR A 176 -5.28 16.53 0.65
C THR A 176 -5.61 15.05 0.78
N PHE A 177 -5.93 14.56 1.98
CA PHE A 177 -6.33 13.17 2.20
C PHE A 177 -7.49 12.74 1.30
N ILE A 178 -8.55 13.57 1.20
CA ILE A 178 -9.73 13.27 0.39
C ILE A 178 -9.40 13.29 -1.11
N VAL A 179 -8.73 14.32 -1.61
CA VAL A 179 -8.43 14.48 -3.05
C VAL A 179 -7.48 13.39 -3.52
N VAL A 180 -6.38 13.16 -2.78
CA VAL A 180 -5.40 12.11 -3.08
C VAL A 180 -6.06 10.74 -3.01
N GLY A 181 -6.91 10.51 -2.01
CA GLY A 181 -7.66 9.26 -1.87
C GLY A 181 -8.62 8.99 -3.01
N LEU A 182 -9.38 10.00 -3.45
CA LEU A 182 -10.29 9.86 -4.59
C LEU A 182 -9.54 9.65 -5.91
N MET A 183 -8.42 10.34 -6.12
CA MET A 183 -7.59 10.15 -7.32
C MET A 183 -6.95 8.76 -7.35
N SER A 184 -6.43 8.27 -6.23
CA SER A 184 -5.89 6.92 -6.14
C SER A 184 -6.98 5.86 -6.30
N PHE A 185 -8.19 6.09 -5.76
CA PHE A 185 -9.34 5.21 -5.99
C PHE A 185 -9.79 5.20 -7.46
N ALA A 186 -9.72 6.34 -8.15
CA ALA A 186 -10.09 6.46 -9.57
C ALA A 186 -9.16 5.70 -10.52
N GLY A 187 -8.09 5.08 -10.01
CA GLY A 187 -7.20 4.20 -10.78
C GLY A 187 -5.81 4.78 -11.03
N MET A 188 -5.45 5.89 -10.38
CA MET A 188 -4.06 6.30 -10.36
C MET A 188 -3.26 5.42 -9.39
N ASP A 189 -2.09 4.98 -9.84
CA ASP A 189 -1.13 4.25 -9.01
C ASP A 189 -0.80 5.05 -7.73
N PHE A 190 -0.82 4.38 -6.58
CA PHE A 190 -0.72 5.07 -5.29
C PHE A 190 0.65 5.74 -5.10
N TRP A 191 1.73 5.17 -5.63
CA TRP A 191 3.05 5.84 -5.62
C TRP A 191 3.04 7.06 -6.53
N ALA A 192 2.41 6.93 -7.71
CA ALA A 192 2.31 8.03 -8.65
C ALA A 192 1.56 9.25 -8.09
N VAL A 193 0.42 9.03 -7.42
CA VAL A 193 -0.33 10.13 -6.80
C VAL A 193 0.48 10.77 -5.67
N MET A 194 1.15 9.98 -4.83
CA MET A 194 1.99 10.55 -3.76
C MET A 194 3.04 11.50 -4.33
N ILE A 195 3.81 11.01 -5.30
CA ILE A 195 4.90 11.76 -5.94
C ILE A 195 4.39 13.05 -6.60
N LEU A 196 3.23 13.01 -7.24
CA LEU A 196 2.60 14.19 -7.86
C LEU A 196 2.17 15.25 -6.85
N PHE A 197 1.67 14.84 -5.68
CA PHE A 197 1.10 15.77 -4.69
C PHE A 197 2.13 16.32 -3.70
N PHE A 198 3.25 15.65 -3.46
CA PHE A 198 4.32 16.15 -2.60
C PHE A 198 4.79 17.57 -2.95
N PRO A 199 5.17 17.89 -4.21
CA PRO A 199 5.70 19.21 -4.54
C PRO A 199 4.64 20.33 -4.51
N ILE A 200 3.34 19.97 -4.52
CA ILE A 200 2.24 20.92 -4.42
C ILE A 200 1.89 21.19 -2.94
N VAL A 201 1.67 20.12 -2.18
CA VAL A 201 1.14 20.20 -0.81
C VAL A 201 2.21 20.65 0.18
N VAL A 202 3.48 20.28 -0.03
CA VAL A 202 4.56 20.66 0.89
C VAL A 202 4.77 22.18 0.91
N PRO A 203 5.02 22.89 -0.21
CA PRO A 203 5.16 24.35 -0.20
C PRO A 203 3.91 25.07 0.28
N LEU A 204 2.72 24.57 -0.08
CA LEU A 204 1.46 25.12 0.40
C LEU A 204 1.34 25.02 1.93
N SER A 205 1.76 23.89 2.51
CA SER A 205 1.74 23.69 3.96
C SER A 205 2.76 24.57 4.68
N GLU A 206 3.94 24.78 4.10
CA GLU A 206 4.94 25.73 4.63
C GLU A 206 4.38 27.16 4.66
N TYR A 207 3.70 27.58 3.58
CA TYR A 207 3.11 28.90 3.49
C TYR A 207 2.08 29.19 4.59
N PHE A 208 1.22 28.21 4.86
CA PHE A 208 0.18 28.32 5.89
C PHE A 208 0.68 27.96 7.31
N GLY A 209 1.95 27.60 7.47
CA GLY A 209 2.53 27.24 8.76
C GLY A 209 2.03 25.93 9.34
N ILE A 210 1.53 25.01 8.50
CA ILE A 210 1.03 23.70 8.91
C ILE A 210 2.19 22.73 9.09
N ASN A 211 2.08 21.83 10.06
CA ASN A 211 3.08 20.79 10.26
C ASN A 211 3.31 19.96 9.00
N LEU A 212 4.54 20.02 8.48
CA LEU A 212 4.94 19.30 7.27
C LEU A 212 4.74 17.79 7.37
N TYR A 213 5.01 17.18 8.53
CA TYR A 213 4.82 15.74 8.71
C TYR A 213 3.34 15.35 8.68
N LEU A 214 2.45 16.22 9.17
CA LEU A 214 1.00 16.03 9.09
C LEU A 214 0.53 16.10 7.63
N ALA A 215 0.99 17.10 6.89
CA ALA A 215 0.65 17.28 5.47
C ALA A 215 1.16 16.10 4.62
N MET A 216 2.43 15.73 4.77
CA MET A 216 3.01 14.55 4.11
C MET A 216 2.28 13.26 4.51
N GLY A 217 1.91 13.12 5.79
CA GLY A 217 1.15 11.98 6.30
C GLY A 217 -0.23 11.88 5.64
N SER A 218 -0.88 13.01 5.37
CA SER A 218 -2.18 13.06 4.69
C SER A 218 -2.12 12.59 3.24
N ILE A 219 -1.03 12.91 2.53
CA ILE A 219 -0.77 12.42 1.17
C ILE A 219 -0.63 10.90 1.20
N VAL A 220 0.25 10.38 2.06
CA VAL A 220 0.50 8.93 2.15
C VAL A 220 -0.76 8.18 2.58
N SER A 221 -1.48 8.67 3.58
CA SER A 221 -2.75 8.09 4.04
C SER A 221 -3.82 8.10 2.95
N GLY A 222 -3.94 9.20 2.21
CA GLY A 222 -4.92 9.33 1.12
C GLY A 222 -4.63 8.31 0.03
N ALA A 223 -3.39 8.24 -0.44
CA ALA A 223 -3.00 7.30 -1.48
C ALA A 223 -3.13 5.84 -1.02
N THR A 224 -2.83 5.54 0.26
CA THR A 224 -3.06 4.22 0.83
C THR A 224 -4.55 3.87 0.90
N PHE A 225 -5.41 4.83 1.25
CA PHE A 225 -6.86 4.64 1.23
C PHE A 225 -7.38 4.33 -0.17
N GLY A 226 -7.00 5.14 -1.16
CA GLY A 226 -7.43 4.94 -2.54
C GLY A 226 -6.99 3.60 -3.11
N GLY A 227 -5.72 3.21 -2.90
CA GLY A 227 -5.20 1.91 -3.33
C GLY A 227 -5.88 0.73 -2.64
N HIS A 228 -6.12 0.82 -1.33
CA HIS A 228 -6.81 -0.23 -0.57
C HIS A 228 -8.30 -0.36 -0.92
N ALA A 229 -8.98 0.74 -1.27
CA ALA A 229 -10.40 0.74 -1.61
C ALA A 229 -10.66 0.42 -3.09
N CYS A 230 -9.68 0.63 -3.98
CA CYS A 230 -9.83 0.44 -5.42
C CYS A 230 -10.05 -1.04 -5.79
N PHE A 231 -11.01 -1.30 -6.69
CA PHE A 231 -11.39 -2.65 -7.11
C PHE A 231 -10.34 -3.37 -7.95
N PHE A 232 -9.43 -2.63 -8.57
CA PHE A 232 -8.47 -3.10 -9.55
C PHE A 232 -7.05 -2.62 -9.25
N SER A 233 -6.77 -2.27 -7.99
CA SER A 233 -5.39 -2.02 -7.56
C SER A 233 -4.58 -3.30 -7.55
N ASP A 234 -3.28 -3.16 -7.76
CA ASP A 234 -2.28 -4.23 -7.59
C ASP A 234 -2.37 -4.86 -6.19
N GLN A 235 -2.56 -4.05 -5.16
CA GLN A 235 -2.71 -4.51 -3.77
C GLN A 235 -3.94 -5.41 -3.59
N MET A 236 -5.08 -5.01 -4.16
CA MET A 236 -6.31 -5.80 -4.11
C MET A 236 -6.18 -7.09 -4.91
N LEU A 237 -5.56 -7.03 -6.10
CA LEU A 237 -5.30 -8.20 -6.93
C LEU A 237 -4.37 -9.21 -6.22
N MET A 238 -3.31 -8.74 -5.58
CA MET A 238 -2.37 -9.60 -4.84
C MET A 238 -3.00 -10.19 -3.57
N SER A 239 -3.77 -9.39 -2.81
CA SER A 239 -4.49 -9.87 -1.62
C SER A 239 -5.51 -10.95 -1.99
N SER A 240 -6.33 -10.69 -3.00
CA SER A 240 -7.39 -11.60 -3.45
C SER A 240 -6.86 -12.90 -4.05
N ALA A 241 -5.76 -12.83 -4.79
CA ALA A 241 -5.05 -14.02 -5.26
C ALA A 241 -4.55 -14.89 -4.09
N SER A 242 -4.13 -14.29 -2.98
CA SER A 242 -3.61 -15.03 -1.82
C SER A 242 -4.69 -15.77 -1.03
N VAL A 243 -5.92 -15.25 -1.01
CA VAL A 243 -7.07 -15.87 -0.32
C VAL A 243 -8.04 -16.58 -1.27
N GLN A 244 -7.69 -16.66 -2.56
CA GLN A 244 -8.43 -17.35 -3.63
C GLN A 244 -9.87 -16.85 -3.81
N ILE A 245 -10.08 -15.53 -3.74
CA ILE A 245 -11.36 -14.89 -4.05
C ILE A 245 -11.21 -13.92 -5.21
N ARG A 246 -12.32 -13.55 -5.85
CA ARG A 246 -12.30 -12.50 -6.88
C ARG A 246 -11.96 -11.16 -6.22
N ALA A 247 -11.03 -10.42 -6.81
CA ALA A 247 -10.65 -9.07 -6.37
C ALA A 247 -11.87 -8.14 -6.16
N THR A 248 -12.86 -8.24 -7.04
CA THR A 248 -14.11 -7.48 -6.93
C THR A 248 -14.92 -7.85 -5.70
N ASP A 249 -15.00 -9.14 -5.35
CA ASP A 249 -15.77 -9.59 -4.19
C ASP A 249 -15.08 -9.17 -2.89
N GLU A 250 -13.75 -9.27 -2.84
CA GLU A 250 -12.95 -8.76 -1.73
C GLU A 250 -13.14 -7.26 -1.56
N ALA A 251 -12.98 -6.49 -2.64
CA ALA A 251 -13.08 -5.05 -2.60
C ALA A 251 -14.49 -4.58 -2.19
N VAL A 252 -15.57 -5.20 -2.69
CA VAL A 252 -16.94 -4.85 -2.26
C VAL A 252 -17.19 -5.25 -0.79
N ALA A 253 -16.58 -6.33 -0.30
CA ALA A 253 -16.66 -6.72 1.10
C ALA A 253 -15.87 -5.75 2.02
N LEU A 254 -14.72 -5.26 1.57
CA LEU A 254 -13.82 -4.39 2.33
C LEU A 254 -14.19 -2.89 2.23
N LEU A 255 -14.81 -2.45 1.14
CA LEU A 255 -15.16 -1.04 0.91
C LEU A 255 -15.90 -0.36 2.07
N PRO A 256 -16.95 -0.95 2.69
CA PRO A 256 -17.62 -0.29 3.82
C PRO A 256 -16.67 -0.09 5.00
N TYR A 257 -15.71 -1.00 5.21
CA TYR A 257 -14.69 -0.88 6.24
C TYR A 257 -13.64 0.17 5.89
N ALA A 258 -13.16 0.18 4.65
CA ALA A 258 -12.24 1.20 4.16
C ALA A 258 -12.82 2.62 4.30
N VAL A 259 -14.12 2.80 4.00
CA VAL A 259 -14.82 4.08 4.17
C VAL A 259 -14.94 4.45 5.65
N MET A 260 -15.27 3.52 6.55
CA MET A 260 -15.29 3.80 7.99
C MET A 260 -13.92 4.27 8.50
N ALA A 261 -12.83 3.58 8.11
CA ALA A 261 -11.48 4.01 8.44
C ALA A 261 -11.17 5.39 7.86
N ALA A 262 -11.53 5.65 6.59
CA ALA A 262 -11.32 6.93 5.94
C ALA A 262 -12.06 8.08 6.63
N VAL A 263 -13.29 7.85 7.12
CA VAL A 263 -14.05 8.86 7.88
C VAL A 263 -13.34 9.19 9.19
N VAL A 264 -12.90 8.17 9.94
CA VAL A 264 -12.14 8.39 11.19
C VAL A 264 -10.85 9.16 10.90
N THR A 265 -10.12 8.77 9.86
CA THR A 265 -8.89 9.46 9.45
C THR A 265 -9.13 10.89 9.00
N ALA A 266 -10.19 11.16 8.23
CA ALA A 266 -10.55 12.51 7.82
C ALA A 266 -10.88 13.41 9.03
N VAL A 267 -11.58 12.87 10.03
CA VAL A 267 -11.84 13.59 11.29
C VAL A 267 -10.54 13.87 12.06
N LEU A 268 -9.62 12.92 12.11
CA LEU A 268 -8.30 13.15 12.73
C LEU A 268 -7.53 14.25 12.00
N TYR A 269 -7.44 14.21 10.67
CA TYR A 269 -6.79 15.29 9.89
C TYR A 269 -7.46 16.64 10.04
N LEU A 270 -8.78 16.67 10.18
CA LEU A 270 -9.50 17.90 10.45
C LEU A 270 -9.12 18.46 11.82
N ILE A 271 -9.21 17.66 12.89
CA ILE A 271 -8.92 18.11 14.26
C ILE A 271 -7.47 18.56 14.37
N PHE A 272 -6.54 17.71 13.95
CA PHE A 272 -5.13 17.98 14.12
C PHE A 272 -4.60 19.02 13.15
N GLY A 273 -5.24 19.26 12.00
CA GLY A 273 -4.90 20.38 11.12
C GLY A 273 -5.20 21.75 11.76
N PHE A 274 -6.14 21.83 12.71
CA PHE A 274 -6.39 23.06 13.47
C PHE A 274 -5.60 23.14 14.78
N VAL A 275 -5.08 22.02 15.28
CA VAL A 275 -4.36 21.94 16.56
C VAL A 275 -2.85 22.03 16.40
N ILE A 276 -2.30 21.50 15.30
CA ILE A 276 -0.86 21.41 15.00
C ILE A 276 -0.56 22.15 13.70
#